data_AF-A0A958DAI7-F1
#
_entry.id   AF-A0A958DAI7-F1
#
_cell.length_a   1.000
_cell.length_b   1.000
_cell.length_c   1.000
_cell.angle_alpha   90.00
_cell.angle_beta   90.00
_cell.angle_gamma   90.00
#
_symmetry.space_group_name_H-M   'P 1'
#
loop_
_entity.id
_entity.type
_entity.pdbx_description
1 polymer ?
#
loop_
_entity_poly.entity_id
_entity_poly.type
_entity_poly.pdbx_seq_one_letter_code
_entity_poly.pdbx_strand_id
1 'polypeptide(L)'
;MNSAPAPKPAGRSLLWTLMTFALLVLCSLAAVVIFLTGGNLEEFRAGPSWTPIAPAEAIAQTNNRPEDQSFVNGAAIVVAYAGGVNLRRTPGFQNKLPGDTLRTVPEGAAGTITGGPVEQDGLRWWQVRFDGEEGWMAERSSQGRVLLVLQGA
;
A
#
# COMPACT_ATOMS: atom_id res chain seq x y z
N MET A 1 -62.13 -23.12 54.99
CA MET A 1 -60.83 -22.69 54.42
C MET A 1 -60.63 -23.35 53.07
N ASN A 2 -60.11 -22.57 52.13
CA ASN A 2 -59.99 -22.83 50.70
C ASN A 2 -58.99 -23.94 50.36
N SER A 3 -59.21 -24.65 49.25
CA SER A 3 -58.18 -24.95 48.23
C SER A 3 -58.85 -25.53 46.98
N ALA A 4 -58.73 -24.79 45.88
CA ALA A 4 -59.17 -25.19 44.55
C ALA A 4 -58.31 -26.37 44.02
N PRO A 5 -58.81 -27.19 43.08
CA PRO A 5 -58.04 -28.27 42.49
C PRO A 5 -56.86 -27.74 41.66
N ALA A 6 -55.70 -28.37 41.82
CA ALA A 6 -54.46 -28.01 41.13
C ALA A 6 -54.61 -28.11 39.59
N PRO A 7 -54.04 -27.17 38.81
CA PRO A 7 -54.08 -27.24 37.35
C PRO A 7 -53.17 -28.37 36.83
N LYS A 8 -53.70 -29.17 35.90
CA LYS A 8 -52.92 -30.19 35.18
C LYS A 8 -51.77 -29.50 34.40
N PRO A 9 -50.53 -30.02 34.42
CA PRO A 9 -49.46 -29.43 33.63
C PRO A 9 -49.79 -29.58 32.14
N ALA A 10 -50.07 -28.45 31.50
CA ALA A 10 -50.23 -28.36 30.05
C ALA A 10 -48.91 -28.78 29.39
N GLY A 11 -48.98 -29.82 28.55
CA GLY A 11 -47.85 -30.35 27.79
C GLY A 11 -47.24 -29.26 26.92
N ARG A 12 -46.18 -28.61 27.43
CA ARG A 12 -45.35 -27.66 26.67
C ARG A 12 -44.54 -28.42 25.65
N SER A 13 -45.19 -28.61 24.51
CA SER A 13 -44.63 -28.60 23.16
C SER A 13 -43.26 -29.28 23.03
N LEU A 14 -43.30 -30.60 22.92
CA LEU A 14 -42.26 -31.47 22.34
C LEU A 14 -41.62 -30.85 21.06
N LEU A 15 -42.41 -30.04 20.33
CA LEU A 15 -42.02 -29.22 19.19
C LEU A 15 -40.86 -28.25 19.46
N TRP A 16 -40.77 -27.64 20.65
CA TRP A 16 -39.71 -26.66 20.95
C TRP A 16 -38.36 -27.34 21.23
N THR A 17 -38.39 -28.50 21.88
CA THR A 17 -37.20 -29.33 22.11
C THR A 17 -36.71 -29.97 20.81
N LEU A 18 -37.63 -30.39 19.94
CA LEU A 18 -37.28 -30.88 18.60
C LEU A 18 -36.66 -29.76 17.73
N MET A 19 -37.13 -28.52 17.86
CA MET A 19 -36.54 -27.38 17.12
C MET A 19 -35.13 -27.03 17.61
N THR A 20 -34.86 -27.02 18.92
CA THR A 20 -33.51 -26.73 19.42
C THR A 20 -32.53 -27.86 19.09
N PHE A 21 -32.98 -29.11 19.14
CA PHE A 21 -32.16 -30.25 18.72
C PHE A 21 -31.88 -30.23 17.22
N ALA A 22 -32.87 -29.91 16.39
CA ALA A 22 -32.70 -29.76 14.95
C ALA A 22 -31.71 -28.65 14.62
N LEU A 23 -31.74 -27.51 15.33
CA LEU A 23 -30.81 -26.40 15.12
C LEU A 23 -29.38 -26.77 15.51
N LEU A 24 -29.17 -27.49 16.61
CA LEU A 24 -27.84 -27.96 17.03
C LEU A 24 -27.27 -28.98 16.04
N VAL A 25 -28.09 -29.93 15.58
CA VAL A 25 -27.68 -30.91 14.56
C VAL A 25 -27.35 -30.23 13.23
N LEU A 26 -28.13 -29.24 12.81
CA LEU A 26 -27.83 -28.41 11.63
C LEU A 26 -26.49 -27.65 11.78
N CYS A 27 -26.23 -27.08 12.95
CA CYS A 27 -25.00 -26.34 13.21
C CYS A 27 -23.77 -27.25 13.22
N SER A 28 -23.89 -28.46 13.79
CA SER A 28 -22.82 -29.47 13.75
C SER A 28 -22.57 -30.02 12.35
N LEU A 29 -23.62 -30.24 11.54
CA LEU A 29 -23.48 -30.68 10.15
C LEU A 29 -22.80 -29.61 9.29
N ALA A 30 -23.08 -28.33 9.50
CA ALA A 30 -22.39 -27.23 8.79
C ALA A 30 -20.88 -27.20 9.10
N ALA A 31 -20.50 -27.39 10.38
CA ALA A 31 -19.10 -27.45 10.78
C ALA A 31 -18.35 -28.66 10.17
N VAL A 32 -19.02 -29.82 10.08
CA VAL A 32 -18.47 -31.03 9.46
C VAL A 32 -18.34 -30.88 7.95
N VAL A 33 -19.27 -30.20 7.27
CA VAL A 33 -19.14 -29.90 5.82
C VAL A 33 -17.90 -29.04 5.57
N ILE A 34 -17.67 -27.99 6.36
CA ILE A 34 -16.49 -27.11 6.23
C ILE A 34 -15.18 -27.89 6.44
N PHE A 35 -15.20 -28.90 7.33
CA PHE A 35 -14.04 -29.75 7.61
C PHE A 35 -13.82 -30.84 6.54
N LEU A 36 -14.88 -31.36 5.92
CA LEU A 36 -14.82 -32.40 4.87
C LEU A 36 -14.53 -31.85 3.47
N THR A 37 -14.92 -30.60 3.16
CA THR A 37 -14.57 -29.96 1.88
C THR A 37 -13.11 -29.49 1.81
N GLY A 38 -12.31 -29.73 2.85
CA GLY A 38 -10.87 -29.42 2.81
C GLY A 38 -10.63 -27.99 2.34
N GLY A 39 -11.28 -27.02 2.99
CA GLY A 39 -11.11 -25.60 2.68
C GLY A 39 -9.66 -25.20 2.82
N ASN A 40 -8.91 -25.30 1.73
CA ASN A 40 -7.54 -24.85 1.65
C ASN A 40 -7.57 -23.32 1.59
N LEU A 41 -7.01 -22.66 2.60
CA LEU A 41 -6.71 -21.23 2.57
C LEU A 41 -5.70 -20.87 1.45
N GLU A 42 -5.19 -21.86 0.73
CA GLU A 42 -4.30 -21.72 -0.41
C GLU A 42 -5.03 -21.46 -1.74
N GLU A 43 -6.37 -21.51 -1.81
CA GLU A 43 -7.09 -21.23 -3.07
C GLU A 43 -7.25 -19.72 -3.37
N PHE A 44 -7.00 -18.84 -2.39
CA PHE A 44 -6.82 -17.39 -2.66
C PHE A 44 -5.48 -17.05 -3.34
N ARG A 45 -4.59 -18.02 -3.57
CA ARG A 45 -3.36 -17.83 -4.36
C ARG A 45 -3.53 -18.00 -5.87
N ALA A 46 -4.70 -18.46 -6.34
CA ALA A 46 -4.97 -18.55 -7.78
C ALA A 46 -6.18 -17.67 -8.14
N GLY A 47 -5.91 -16.38 -8.40
CA GLY A 47 -6.89 -15.50 -9.04
C GLY A 47 -7.32 -16.04 -10.41
N PRO A 48 -8.44 -15.53 -10.96
CA PRO A 48 -9.02 -16.02 -12.21
C PRO A 48 -8.01 -15.95 -13.38
N SER A 49 -7.91 -17.04 -14.15
CA SER A 49 -7.15 -17.13 -15.42
C SER A 49 -7.82 -16.38 -16.59
N TRP A 50 -8.63 -15.39 -16.29
CA TRP A 50 -8.90 -14.30 -17.21
C TRP A 50 -7.85 -13.25 -16.88
N THR A 51 -6.83 -13.10 -17.73
CA THR A 51 -6.06 -11.85 -17.72
C THR A 51 -7.08 -10.71 -17.77
N PRO A 52 -7.19 -9.88 -16.71
CA PRO A 52 -7.71 -8.56 -16.93
C PRO A 52 -6.78 -8.00 -18.00
N ILE A 53 -7.31 -7.49 -19.12
CA ILE A 53 -6.58 -6.43 -19.81
C ILE A 53 -6.33 -5.42 -18.70
N ALA A 54 -5.08 -5.29 -18.25
CA ALA A 54 -4.72 -4.49 -17.10
C ALA A 54 -5.48 -3.16 -17.23
N PRO A 55 -6.46 -2.86 -16.35
CA PRO A 55 -7.21 -1.62 -16.46
C PRO A 55 -6.21 -0.54 -16.09
N ALA A 56 -5.57 0.08 -17.08
CA ALA A 56 -5.07 1.45 -17.12
C ALA A 56 -4.54 2.12 -15.83
N GLU A 57 -4.09 1.41 -14.80
CA GLU A 57 -3.52 1.98 -13.57
C GLU A 57 -2.01 2.08 -13.66
N ALA A 58 -1.38 1.26 -14.52
CA ALA A 58 -0.01 1.49 -14.98
C ALA A 58 0.09 2.69 -15.94
N ILE A 59 -1.03 3.20 -16.46
CA ILE A 59 -1.09 4.30 -17.44
C ILE A 59 -1.78 5.55 -16.87
N ALA A 60 -2.15 5.57 -15.58
CA ALA A 60 -2.87 6.66 -14.93
C ALA A 60 -2.08 7.43 -13.86
N GLN A 61 -0.78 7.61 -14.05
CA GLN A 61 -0.24 8.97 -13.89
C GLN A 61 -0.44 9.70 -15.21
N THR A 62 -1.70 9.91 -15.58
CA THR A 62 -2.07 10.63 -16.81
C THR A 62 -1.62 12.07 -16.67
N ASN A 63 -0.47 12.40 -17.25
CA ASN A 63 -0.12 13.59 -18.05
C ASN A 63 -0.60 15.01 -17.62
N ASN A 64 -1.15 15.17 -16.42
CA ASN A 64 -1.75 16.40 -15.88
C ASN A 64 -1.29 16.67 -14.43
N ARG A 65 -0.22 16.02 -13.95
CA ARG A 65 0.48 16.55 -12.78
C ARG A 65 1.09 17.89 -13.22
N PRO A 66 0.95 19.01 -12.49
CA PRO A 66 1.53 20.31 -12.88
C PRO A 66 3.07 20.34 -13.02
N GLU A 67 3.72 19.17 -13.09
CA GLU A 67 5.06 18.86 -12.61
C GLU A 67 5.74 17.76 -13.43
N ASP A 68 5.29 17.51 -14.67
CA ASP A 68 6.11 16.81 -15.65
C ASP A 68 7.22 17.75 -16.14
N GLN A 69 8.00 18.26 -15.18
CA GLN A 69 9.29 18.84 -15.43
C GLN A 69 10.12 17.67 -15.92
N SER A 70 10.20 17.55 -17.25
CA SER A 70 10.97 16.50 -17.90
C SER A 70 12.44 16.73 -17.58
N PHE A 71 12.85 16.17 -16.45
CA PHE A 71 14.23 16.06 -16.03
C PHE A 71 14.97 15.23 -17.08
N VAL A 72 15.93 15.86 -17.75
CA VAL A 72 16.82 15.22 -18.72
C VAL A 72 18.24 15.23 -18.19
N ASN A 73 19.06 14.28 -18.62
CA ASN A 73 20.48 14.30 -18.30
C ASN A 73 21.12 15.61 -18.78
N GLY A 74 21.87 16.26 -17.90
CA GLY A 74 22.44 17.59 -18.12
C GLY A 74 21.52 18.75 -17.71
N ALA A 75 20.28 18.50 -17.29
CA ALA A 75 19.40 19.56 -16.80
C ALA A 75 19.94 20.17 -15.50
N ALA A 76 19.89 21.50 -15.41
CA ALA A 76 20.12 22.23 -14.19
C ALA A 76 18.89 22.12 -13.29
N ILE A 77 19.09 21.78 -12.03
CA ILE A 77 18.05 21.64 -11.02
C ILE A 77 18.35 22.47 -9.80
N VAL A 78 17.32 22.77 -9.02
CA VAL A 78 17.44 23.39 -7.71
C VAL A 78 16.60 22.61 -6.69
N VAL A 79 17.11 22.53 -5.47
CA VAL A 79 16.37 21.95 -4.34
C VAL A 79 15.27 22.92 -3.92
N ALA A 80 14.01 22.50 -4.05
CA ALA A 80 12.84 23.34 -3.77
C ALA A 80 12.28 23.18 -2.35
N TYR A 81 12.81 22.22 -1.58
CA TYR A 81 12.27 21.91 -0.26
C TYR A 81 13.09 22.56 0.87
N ALA A 82 12.42 23.42 1.66
CA ALA A 82 13.00 24.13 2.81
C ALA A 82 13.66 23.25 3.87
N GLY A 83 13.18 22.01 4.04
CA GLY A 83 13.79 21.06 4.98
C GLY A 83 15.09 20.42 4.48
N GLY A 84 15.50 20.74 3.25
CA GLY A 84 16.61 20.11 2.56
C GLY A 84 16.30 18.69 2.08
N VAL A 85 17.05 18.23 1.09
CA VAL A 85 16.87 16.93 0.45
C VAL A 85 18.13 16.10 0.63
N ASN A 86 17.96 14.84 1.00
CA ASN A 86 19.07 13.94 1.22
C ASN A 86 19.66 13.48 -0.12
N LEU A 87 20.95 13.77 -0.33
CA LEU A 87 21.77 13.15 -1.35
C LEU A 87 22.18 11.76 -0.84
N ARG A 88 21.82 10.71 -1.57
CA ARG A 88 22.07 9.31 -1.18
C ARG A 88 23.04 8.60 -2.10
N ARG A 89 23.73 7.58 -1.60
CA ARG A 89 24.61 6.72 -2.41
C ARG A 89 23.82 5.85 -3.39
N THR A 90 22.64 5.42 -2.99
CA THR A 90 21.79 4.52 -3.78
C THR A 90 20.34 5.00 -3.77
N PRO A 91 19.55 4.71 -4.81
CA PRO A 91 18.14 5.07 -4.83
C PRO A 91 17.37 4.32 -3.73
N GLY A 92 16.24 4.87 -3.33
CA GLY A 92 15.39 4.36 -2.25
C GLY A 92 15.74 4.88 -0.85
N PHE A 93 14.79 4.71 0.05
CA PHE A 93 14.87 5.07 1.47
C PHE A 93 14.59 3.91 2.43
N GLN A 94 14.06 2.78 1.93
CA GLN A 94 13.77 1.60 2.75
C GLN A 94 15.00 0.69 2.87
N ASN A 95 15.18 0.06 4.04
CA ASN A 95 16.21 -0.96 4.31
C ASN A 95 17.66 -0.54 3.94
N LYS A 96 18.03 0.73 4.16
CA LYS A 96 19.35 1.27 3.81
C LYS A 96 20.39 0.99 4.90
N LEU A 97 21.64 0.80 4.48
CA LEU A 97 22.78 0.74 5.38
C LEU A 97 23.05 2.12 6.01
N PRO A 98 23.63 2.17 7.23
CA PRO A 98 24.19 3.40 7.77
C PRO A 98 25.20 4.03 6.81
N GLY A 99 25.12 5.34 6.60
CA GLY A 99 26.00 6.06 5.66
C GLY A 99 25.54 6.05 4.19
N ASP A 100 24.33 5.55 3.89
CA ASP A 100 23.71 5.72 2.56
C ASP A 100 23.40 7.19 2.27
N THR A 101 22.94 7.96 3.26
CA THR A 101 22.84 9.42 3.12
C THR A 101 24.24 10.02 3.15
N LEU A 102 24.67 10.61 2.03
CA LEU A 102 25.92 11.34 1.90
C LEU A 102 25.86 12.66 2.67
N ARG A 103 24.84 13.46 2.36
CA ARG A 103 24.56 14.74 3.01
C ARG A 103 23.13 15.19 2.74
N THR A 104 22.67 16.15 3.53
CA THR A 104 21.45 16.91 3.23
C THR A 104 21.83 18.18 2.47
N VAL A 105 21.22 18.38 1.31
CA VAL A 105 21.41 19.55 0.47
C VAL A 105 20.29 20.55 0.79
N PRO A 106 20.62 21.81 1.17
CA PRO A 106 19.64 22.80 1.56
C PRO A 106 18.81 23.29 0.36
N GLU A 107 17.68 23.94 0.64
CA GLU A 107 16.88 24.65 -0.35
C GLU A 107 17.73 25.68 -1.12
N GLY A 108 17.42 25.86 -2.40
CA GLY A 108 18.09 26.83 -3.27
C GLY A 108 19.44 26.36 -3.80
N ALA A 109 19.97 25.24 -3.31
CA ALA A 109 21.17 24.65 -3.87
C ALA A 109 20.92 24.18 -5.31
N ALA A 110 21.79 24.59 -6.22
CA ALA A 110 21.74 24.21 -7.63
C ALA A 110 22.62 22.99 -7.90
N GLY A 111 22.14 22.11 -8.78
CA GLY A 111 22.83 20.89 -9.18
C GLY A 111 22.53 20.54 -10.63
N THR A 112 23.10 19.43 -11.07
CA THR A 112 22.89 18.92 -12.43
C THR A 112 22.42 17.48 -12.38
N ILE A 113 21.45 17.10 -13.21
CA ILE A 113 21.06 15.70 -13.37
C ILE A 113 22.11 14.99 -14.21
N THR A 114 22.60 13.86 -13.72
CA THR A 114 23.60 13.03 -14.40
C THR A 114 23.05 11.67 -14.82
N GLY A 115 21.91 11.25 -14.28
CA GLY A 115 21.28 9.97 -14.63
C GLY A 115 19.89 9.78 -14.01
N GLY A 116 19.26 8.65 -14.37
CA GLY A 116 17.87 8.32 -13.98
C GLY A 116 16.88 8.47 -15.13
N PRO A 117 15.55 8.33 -14.87
CA PRO A 117 14.96 8.06 -13.57
C PRO A 117 15.06 6.58 -13.16
N VAL A 118 15.12 6.34 -11.84
CA VAL A 118 14.94 5.02 -11.25
C VAL A 118 13.76 5.06 -10.29
N GLU A 119 12.77 4.20 -10.51
CA GLU A 119 11.62 4.05 -9.62
C GLU A 119 11.98 3.08 -8.49
N GLN A 120 11.96 3.54 -7.25
CA GLN A 120 12.23 2.73 -6.06
C GLN A 120 11.48 3.24 -4.83
N ASP A 121 10.93 2.32 -4.04
CA ASP A 121 10.12 2.60 -2.85
C ASP A 121 8.90 3.50 -3.14
N GLY A 122 8.36 3.41 -4.36
CA GLY A 122 7.24 4.23 -4.82
C GLY A 122 7.60 5.69 -5.13
N LEU A 123 8.90 6.01 -5.21
CA LEU A 123 9.41 7.33 -5.55
C LEU A 123 10.29 7.27 -6.79
N ARG A 124 10.30 8.37 -7.55
CA ARG A 124 11.24 8.57 -8.64
C ARG A 124 12.53 9.18 -8.13
N TRP A 125 13.64 8.51 -8.41
CA TRP A 125 14.98 8.91 -8.02
C TRP A 125 15.79 9.34 -9.24
N TRP A 126 16.48 10.46 -9.08
CA TRP A 126 17.37 11.02 -10.08
C TRP A 126 18.80 11.02 -9.54
N GLN A 127 19.74 10.63 -10.39
CA GLN A 127 21.15 10.81 -10.09
C GLN A 127 21.52 12.26 -10.41
N VAL A 128 22.08 12.92 -9.41
CA VAL A 128 22.36 14.35 -9.42
C VAL A 128 23.79 14.58 -8.93
N ARG A 129 24.38 15.66 -9.42
CA ARG A 129 25.70 16.13 -9.05
C ARG A 129 25.62 17.53 -8.44
N PHE A 130 26.14 17.66 -7.22
CA PHE A 130 26.26 18.90 -6.47
C PHE A 130 27.70 19.07 -6.03
N ASP A 131 28.33 20.21 -6.36
CA ASP A 131 29.71 20.52 -5.97
C ASP A 131 30.75 19.41 -6.30
N GLY A 132 30.50 18.61 -7.34
CA GLY A 132 31.36 17.48 -7.73
C GLY A 132 31.07 16.15 -7.02
N GLU A 133 30.16 16.13 -6.05
CA GLU A 133 29.66 14.91 -5.40
C GLU A 133 28.40 14.41 -6.13
N GLU A 134 28.38 13.13 -6.49
CA GLU A 134 27.26 12.48 -7.15
C GLU A 134 26.47 11.60 -6.18
N GLY A 135 25.15 11.61 -6.35
CA GLY A 135 24.26 10.75 -5.58
C GLY A 135 22.84 10.79 -6.10
N TRP A 136 21.94 10.15 -5.38
CA TRP A 136 20.54 9.98 -5.70
C TRP A 136 19.69 10.89 -4.83
N MET A 137 18.78 11.63 -5.47
CA MET A 137 17.73 12.38 -4.79
C MET A 137 16.36 11.99 -5.32
N ALA A 138 15.39 11.95 -4.42
CA ALA A 138 14.00 11.77 -4.81
C ALA A 138 13.49 13.07 -5.42
N GLU A 139 12.77 12.97 -6.54
CA GLU A 139 12.07 14.10 -7.15
C GLU A 139 11.00 14.66 -6.19
N ARG A 140 10.36 13.74 -5.46
CA ARG A 140 9.23 14.01 -4.58
C ARG A 140 9.32 13.21 -3.30
N SER A 141 8.68 13.71 -2.25
CA SER A 141 8.45 12.91 -1.04
C SER A 141 7.33 11.89 -1.25
N SER A 142 7.22 10.92 -0.34
CA SER A 142 6.11 9.96 -0.28
C SER A 142 4.74 10.62 -0.05
N GLN A 143 4.72 11.85 0.45
CA GLN A 143 3.51 12.67 0.60
C GLN A 143 3.19 13.48 -0.67
N GLY A 144 3.96 13.30 -1.74
CA GLY A 144 3.77 13.99 -3.00
C GLY A 144 4.24 15.44 -3.02
N ARG A 145 5.07 15.89 -2.06
CA ARG A 145 5.69 17.22 -2.09
C ARG A 145 6.86 17.26 -3.08
N VAL A 146 6.99 18.34 -3.84
CA VAL A 146 8.13 18.60 -4.74
C VAL A 146 9.41 18.78 -3.93
N LEU A 147 10.47 18.07 -4.30
CA LEU A 147 11.78 18.20 -3.67
C LEU A 147 12.80 18.84 -4.63
N LEU A 148 12.68 18.54 -5.93
CA LEU A 148 13.56 19.05 -6.98
C LEU A 148 12.73 19.78 -8.04
N VAL A 149 13.27 20.89 -8.55
CA VAL A 149 12.69 21.59 -9.71
C VAL A 149 13.79 21.97 -10.70
N LEU A 150 13.43 22.14 -11.98
CA LEU A 150 14.32 22.67 -13.01
C LEU A 150 14.70 24.12 -12.68
N GLN A 151 15.98 24.44 -12.80
CA GLN A 151 16.47 25.79 -12.61
C GLN A 151 16.03 26.67 -13.81
N GLY A 152 15.18 27.67 -13.55
CA GLY A 152 14.67 28.60 -14.57
C GLY A 152 13.27 28.27 -15.13
N ALA A 153 12.53 27.38 -14.48
CA ALA A 153 11.10 27.16 -14.70
C ALA A 153 10.24 28.23 -14.02
#